data_AF-A0A1Q7FCT1-F1
#
_entry.id   AF-A0A1Q7FCT1-F1
#
_cell.length_a   1.000
_cell.length_b   1.000
_cell.length_c   1.000
_cell.angle_alpha   90.00
_cell.angle_beta   90.00
_cell.angle_gamma   90.00
#
_symmetry.space_group_name_H-M   'P 1'
#
loop_
_entity.id
_entity.type
_entity.pdbx_description
1 polymer ?
#
loop_
_entity_poly.entity_id
_entity_poly.type
_entity_poly.pdbx_seq_one_letter_code
_entity_poly.pdbx_strand_id
1 'polypeptide(L)'
;MRIYEFEVQEGCEWVAPVADTDFEIFRSFDGSAKLAGWEPVQMRLVREDEHGRPLLPADVPWLGKHAPVLKENASAALGSLLATMVSCCPSHATKRLWWSST
;
A
#
# COMPACT_ATOMS: atom_id res chain seq x y z
N MET A 1 -2.91 -26.96 -6.92
CA MET A 1 -3.11 -25.55 -6.49
C MET A 1 -1.75 -25.00 -6.08
N ARG A 2 -1.38 -23.81 -6.54
CA ARG A 2 -0.15 -23.13 -6.12
C ARG A 2 -0.55 -21.88 -5.37
N ILE A 3 -0.06 -21.75 -4.14
CA ILE A 3 -0.20 -20.56 -3.31
C ILE A 3 1.10 -19.79 -3.46
N TYR A 4 1.01 -18.51 -3.73
CA TYR A 4 2.17 -17.61 -3.80
C TYR A 4 2.13 -16.70 -2.59
N GLU A 5 3.27 -16.52 -1.95
CA GLU A 5 3.43 -15.66 -0.78
C GLU A 5 4.21 -14.42 -1.17
N PHE A 6 3.86 -13.29 -0.55
CA PHE A 6 4.63 -12.08 -0.72
C PHE A 6 5.90 -12.19 0.12
N GLU A 7 7.04 -11.91 -0.51
CA GLU A 7 8.33 -11.85 0.16
C GLU A 7 8.93 -10.45 0.03
N VAL A 8 9.55 -9.99 1.12
CA VAL A 8 10.27 -8.72 1.14
C VAL A 8 11.46 -8.83 0.20
N GLN A 9 11.55 -7.90 -0.76
CA GLN A 9 12.74 -7.78 -1.60
C GLN A 9 13.72 -6.78 -1.00
N GLU A 10 14.88 -7.27 -0.56
CA GLU A 10 15.97 -6.43 -0.11
C GLU A 10 16.61 -5.66 -1.27
N GLY A 11 17.17 -4.48 -0.97
CA GLY A 11 17.83 -3.63 -1.95
C GLY A 11 16.90 -2.78 -2.83
N CYS A 12 15.59 -2.96 -2.73
CA CYS A 12 14.57 -2.14 -3.37
C CYS A 12 14.12 -0.97 -2.48
N GLU A 13 13.45 0.03 -3.05
CA GLU A 13 12.85 1.14 -2.33
C GLU A 13 11.78 0.68 -1.32
N TRP A 14 11.63 1.46 -0.24
CA TRP A 14 10.67 1.21 0.82
C TRP A 14 9.76 2.41 1.00
N VAL A 15 8.65 2.23 1.71
CA VAL A 15 7.84 3.35 2.19
C VAL A 15 7.79 3.33 3.70
N ALA A 16 7.76 4.53 4.27
CA ALA A 16 7.55 4.73 5.69
C ALA A 16 6.61 5.92 5.86
N PRO A 17 5.85 6.01 6.95
CA PRO A 17 5.19 7.24 7.33
C PRO A 17 6.22 8.37 7.48
N VAL A 18 5.76 9.59 7.25
CA VAL A 18 6.57 10.79 7.54
C VAL A 18 6.74 10.95 9.04
N ALA A 19 5.68 10.72 9.82
CA ALA A 19 5.72 10.70 11.27
C ALA A 19 5.76 9.25 11.77
N ASP A 20 6.81 8.86 12.49
CA ASP A 20 7.02 7.48 12.93
C ASP A 20 5.87 6.95 13.83
N THR A 21 5.14 7.84 14.50
CA THR A 21 3.94 7.50 15.31
C THR A 21 2.79 6.93 14.48
N ASP A 22 2.72 7.27 13.19
CA ASP A 22 1.60 6.90 12.33
C ASP A 22 1.64 5.41 11.93
N PHE A 23 2.75 4.71 12.21
CA PHE A 23 2.81 3.24 12.06
C PHE A 23 1.71 2.53 12.87
N GLU A 24 1.32 3.08 14.02
CA GLU A 24 0.28 2.51 14.88
C GLU A 24 -1.12 2.56 14.22
N ILE A 25 -1.35 3.50 13.30
CA ILE A 25 -2.61 3.59 12.56
C ILE A 25 -2.81 2.32 11.72
N PHE A 26 -1.76 1.83 11.05
CA PHE A 26 -1.84 0.62 10.23
C PHE A 26 -2.06 -0.64 11.08
N ARG A 27 -1.52 -0.68 12.31
CA ARG A 27 -1.77 -1.80 13.24
C ARG A 27 -3.22 -1.88 13.71
N SER A 28 -3.95 -0.76 13.66
CA SER A 28 -5.38 -0.71 14.00
C SER A 28 -6.30 -1.24 12.90
N PHE A 29 -5.75 -1.64 11.74
CA PHE A 29 -6.55 -2.15 10.64
C PHE A 29 -7.08 -3.55 10.95
N ASP A 30 -8.40 -3.69 10.92
CA ASP A 30 -9.15 -4.92 11.17
C ASP A 30 -9.72 -5.54 9.87
N GLY A 31 -9.34 -4.98 8.71
CA GLY A 31 -9.85 -5.38 7.41
C GLY A 31 -11.21 -4.78 7.04
N SER A 32 -11.83 -3.96 7.90
CA SER A 32 -13.03 -3.21 7.55
C SER A 32 -12.72 -2.04 6.61
N ALA A 33 -13.66 -1.72 5.72
CA ALA A 33 -13.53 -0.57 4.83
C ALA A 33 -13.62 0.75 5.64
N LYS A 34 -12.53 1.52 5.67
CA LYS A 34 -12.47 2.84 6.30
C LYS A 34 -12.92 3.91 5.31
N LEU A 35 -14.23 4.03 5.10
CA LEU A 35 -14.81 4.95 4.11
C LEU A 35 -15.14 6.34 4.70
N ALA A 36 -15.59 6.37 5.96
CA ALA A 36 -15.98 7.60 6.64
C ALA A 36 -14.91 8.00 7.66
N GLY A 37 -14.46 9.27 7.61
CA GLY A 37 -13.50 9.81 8.57
C GLY A 37 -12.07 9.26 8.42
N TRP A 38 -11.73 8.64 7.29
CA TRP A 38 -10.36 8.24 7.01
C TRP A 38 -9.51 9.46 6.65
N GLU A 39 -8.47 9.69 7.43
CA GLU A 39 -7.42 10.65 7.12
C GLU A 39 -6.21 9.91 6.53
N PRO A 40 -5.82 10.18 5.28
CA PRO A 40 -4.67 9.53 4.67
C PRO A 40 -3.36 9.83 5.42
N VAL A 41 -2.68 8.77 5.85
CA VAL A 41 -1.33 8.86 6.43
C VAL A 41 -0.36 9.38 5.39
N GLN A 42 0.40 10.42 5.74
CA GLN A 42 1.44 10.95 4.86
C GLN A 42 2.64 10.00 4.85
N MET A 43 3.00 9.54 3.65
CA MET A 43 4.07 8.57 3.45
C MET A 43 5.26 9.24 2.75
N ARG A 44 6.46 8.77 3.05
CA ARG A 44 7.70 9.07 2.32
C ARG A 44 8.25 7.81 1.66
N LEU A 45 8.87 8.00 0.51
CA LEU A 45 9.61 6.96 -0.18
C LEU A 45 11.06 6.98 0.32
N VAL A 46 11.50 5.85 0.86
CA VAL A 46 12.89 5.62 1.28
C VAL A 46 13.65 5.13 0.06
N ARG A 47 14.58 5.97 -0.40
CA ARG A 47 15.38 5.74 -1.62
C ARG A 47 16.82 5.35 -1.36
N GLU A 48 17.24 5.41 -0.10
CA GLU A 48 18.61 5.13 0.31
C GLU A 48 18.57 4.21 1.53
N ASP A 49 19.58 3.35 1.66
CA ASP A 49 19.76 2.53 2.85
C ASP A 49 20.44 3.32 4.00
N GLU A 50 20.67 2.64 5.12
CA GLU A 50 21.31 3.22 6.31
C GLU A 50 22.75 3.73 6.06
N HIS A 51 23.38 3.32 4.96
CA HIS A 51 24.71 3.77 4.55
C HIS A 51 24.66 4.84 3.44
N GLY A 52 23.47 5.35 3.09
CA GLY A 52 23.27 6.32 2.03
C GLY A 52 23.41 5.74 0.61
N ARG A 53 23.37 4.41 0.45
CA ARG A 53 23.44 3.78 -0.87
C ARG A 53 22.06 3.80 -1.52
N PRO A 54 21.94 4.14 -2.81
CA PRO A 54 20.66 4.20 -3.49
C PRO A 54 20.03 2.81 -3.59
N LEU A 55 18.72 2.75 -3.36
CA LEU A 55 17.87 1.58 -3.49
C LEU A 55 17.28 1.51 -4.91
N LEU A 56 16.99 0.28 -5.36
CA LEU A 56 16.38 0.04 -6.65
C LEU A 56 14.92 0.50 -6.67
N PRO A 57 14.47 1.23 -7.72
CA PRO A 57 13.08 1.63 -7.85
C PRO A 57 12.12 0.44 -7.76
N ALA A 58 11.07 0.57 -6.95
CA ALA A 58 10.02 -0.43 -6.83
C ALA A 58 8.66 0.19 -7.11
N ASP A 59 7.84 -0.46 -7.95
CA ASP A 59 6.44 -0.06 -8.16
C ASP A 59 5.53 -0.47 -6.99
N VAL A 60 6.00 -1.44 -6.20
CA VAL A 60 5.32 -1.97 -5.01
C VAL A 60 6.29 -2.02 -3.81
N PRO A 61 6.77 -0.86 -3.30
CA PRO A 61 7.67 -0.79 -2.15
C PRO A 61 7.02 -1.36 -0.88
N TRP A 62 7.85 -1.84 0.06
CA TRP A 62 7.39 -2.39 1.33
C TRP A 62 7.25 -1.32 2.42
N LEU A 63 6.17 -1.41 3.19
CA LEU A 63 5.98 -0.72 4.46
C LEU A 63 6.49 -1.61 5.60
N GLY A 64 7.66 -1.29 6.15
CA GLY A 64 8.20 -1.92 7.37
C GLY A 64 8.25 -3.45 7.37
N LYS A 65 8.41 -4.10 6.20
CA LYS A 65 8.33 -5.58 6.00
C LYS A 65 6.95 -6.21 6.16
N HIS A 66 5.91 -5.42 6.38
CA HIS A 66 4.57 -5.93 6.72
C HIS A 66 3.59 -5.88 5.56
N ALA A 67 3.66 -4.85 4.73
CA ALA A 67 2.69 -4.67 3.65
C ALA A 67 3.34 -4.12 2.36
N PRO A 68 3.05 -4.71 1.20
CA PRO A 68 3.32 -4.07 -0.08
C PRO A 68 2.41 -2.86 -0.29
N VAL A 69 2.95 -1.73 -0.75
CA VAL A 69 2.19 -0.51 -1.03
C VAL A 69 2.28 -0.19 -2.52
N LEU A 70 1.13 -0.02 -3.17
CA LEU A 70 1.09 0.27 -4.60
C LEU A 70 1.40 1.76 -4.85
N LYS A 71 2.42 2.03 -5.68
CA LYS A 71 2.57 3.35 -6.29
C LYS A 71 1.50 3.56 -7.37
N GLU A 72 1.36 4.81 -7.81
CA GLU A 72 0.37 5.22 -8.81
C GLU A 72 0.39 4.34 -10.07
N ASN A 73 1.57 4.07 -10.64
CA ASN A 73 1.71 3.23 -11.83
C ASN A 73 1.20 1.79 -11.61
N ALA A 74 1.60 1.15 -10.51
CA ALA A 74 1.11 -0.19 -10.17
C ALA A 74 -0.39 -0.21 -9.86
N SER A 75 -0.88 0.82 -9.17
CA SER A 75 -2.31 0.99 -8.89
C SER A 75 -3.12 1.12 -10.18
N ALA A 76 -2.63 1.89 -11.16
CA ALA A 76 -3.27 2.02 -12.45
C ALA A 76 -3.28 0.70 -13.23
N ALA A 77 -2.16 -0.03 -13.22
CA ALA A 77 -2.03 -1.31 -13.91
C ALA A 77 -2.90 -2.43 -13.29
N LEU A 78 -3.02 -2.45 -11.96
CA LEU A 78 -3.73 -3.52 -11.22
C LEU A 78 -5.17 -3.16 -10.84
N GLY A 79 -5.60 -1.92 -11.03
CA GLY A 79 -6.86 -1.40 -10.49
C GLY A 79 -8.10 -2.20 -10.88
N SER A 80 -8.19 -2.64 -12.15
CA SER A 80 -9.32 -3.45 -12.63
C SER A 80 -9.39 -4.83 -11.97
N LEU A 81 -8.22 -5.47 -11.77
CA LEU A 81 -8.12 -6.76 -11.09
C LEU A 81 -8.50 -6.63 -9.61
N LEU A 82 -7.95 -5.62 -8.92
CA LEU A 82 -8.24 -5.36 -7.51
C LEU A 82 -9.72 -5.05 -7.27
N ALA A 83 -10.33 -4.24 -8.14
CA ALA A 83 -11.77 -3.95 -8.07
C ALA A 83 -12.63 -5.22 -8.18
N THR A 84 -12.23 -6.17 -9.02
CA THR A 84 -12.92 -7.46 -9.16
C THR A 84 -12.79 -8.30 -7.90
N MET A 85 -11.61 -8.36 -7.29
CA MET A 85 -11.38 -9.12 -6.04
C MET A 85 -12.16 -8.54 -4.86
N VAL A 86 -12.21 -7.21 -4.73
CA VAL A 86 -13.02 -6.53 -3.70
C VAL A 86 -14.50 -6.86 -3.88
N SER A 87 -15.00 -6.94 -5.13
CA SER A 87 -16.38 -7.34 -5.41
C SER A 87 -16.70 -8.81 -5.08
N CYS A 88 -15.69 -9.69 -5.02
CA CYS A 88 -15.86 -11.10 -4.67
C CYS A 88 -15.81 -11.36 -3.15
N CYS A 89 -15.26 -10.44 -2.35
CA CYS A 89 -15.41 -10.46 -0.90
C CYS A 89 -16.78 -9.86 -0.53
N PRO A 90 -17.73 -10.64 0.01
CA PRO A 90 -19.05 -10.12 0.32
C PRO A 90 -19.00 -9.30 1.62
N SER A 91 -18.62 -8.03 1.48
CA SER A 91 -19.11 -6.97 2.34
C SER A 91 -19.39 -5.75 1.47
N HIS A 92 -20.66 -5.36 1.45
CA HIS A 92 -21.23 -4.27 0.64
C HIS A 92 -20.39 -2.98 0.66
N ALA A 93 -19.98 -2.51 -0.51
CA ALA A 93 -20.22 -1.13 -0.99
C ALA A 93 -19.42 -0.87 -2.28
N THR A 94 -20.00 -1.30 -3.40
CA THR A 94 -19.58 -0.92 -4.75
C THR A 94 -19.83 0.58 -4.97
N LYS A 95 -18.88 1.23 -5.67
CA LYS A 95 -18.92 2.58 -6.28
C LYS A 95 -18.68 3.76 -5.34
N ARG A 96 -17.40 4.15 -5.21
CA ARG A 96 -16.84 5.53 -5.26
C ARG A 96 -15.53 5.61 -4.47
N LEU A 97 -14.61 4.72 -4.79
CA LEU A 97 -13.18 4.86 -4.59
C LEU A 97 -12.70 4.57 -6.02
N TRP A 98 -11.99 5.41 -6.74
CA TRP A 98 -10.79 6.15 -6.41
C TRP A 98 -10.84 7.47 -7.20
N TRP A 99 -10.33 8.55 -6.60
CA TRP A 99 -10.18 9.91 -7.15
C TRP A 99 -11.46 10.76 -7.32
N SER A 100 -11.44 11.91 -6.63
CA SER A 100 -12.12 13.14 -7.03
C SER A 100 -11.03 14.20 -7.13
N SER A 101 -10.58 14.47 -8.35
CA SER A 101 -9.83 15.67 -8.67
C SER A 101 -10.70 16.45 -9.64
N THR A 102 -11.12 17.65 -9.21
CA THR A 102 -11.74 18.77 -9.95
C THR A 102 -12.37 18.50 -11.30
#